data_AF-A0A2V8XT20-F1
#
_entry.id   AF-A0A2V8XT20-F1
#
_cell.length_a   1.000
_cell.length_b   1.000
_cell.length_c   1.000
_cell.angle_alpha   90.00
_cell.angle_beta   90.00
_cell.angle_gamma   90.00
#
_symmetry.space_group_name_H-M   'P 1'
#
loop_
_entity.id
_entity.type
_entity.pdbx_description
1 polymer ?
#
loop_
_entity_poly.entity_id
_entity_poly.type
_entity_poly.pdbx_seq_one_letter_code
_entity_poly.pdbx_strand_id
1 'polypeptide(L)'
;MFFLIFSMLLYFLPTLIGRHKADAMGIFIVNLLFGWTIIGWVIALIWACAAERYVPLRVVPVSSGRFCCQCGALSAYGAHFCAACGRVV
;
A
#
# COMPACT_ATOMS: atom_id res chain seq x y z
N MET A 1 8.55 -39.53 -12.01
CA MET A 1 8.31 -39.10 -10.61
C MET A 1 8.93 -37.74 -10.31
N PHE A 2 10.26 -37.55 -10.51
CA PHE A 2 10.97 -36.31 -10.15
C PHE A 2 10.44 -35.03 -10.80
N PHE A 3 10.05 -35.10 -12.08
CA PHE A 3 9.57 -33.94 -12.83
C PHE A 3 8.27 -33.35 -12.26
N LEU A 4 7.38 -34.21 -11.76
CA LEU A 4 6.12 -33.78 -11.13
C LEU A 4 6.36 -33.10 -9.79
N ILE A 5 7.34 -33.58 -9.02
CA ILE A 5 7.72 -33.01 -7.72
C ILE A 5 8.32 -31.62 -7.93
N PHE A 6 9.21 -31.48 -8.91
CA PHE A 6 9.82 -30.19 -9.25
C PHE A 6 8.79 -29.18 -9.77
N SER A 7 7.84 -29.63 -10.59
CA SER A 7 6.74 -28.80 -11.07
C SER A 7 5.83 -28.33 -9.93
N MET A 8 5.53 -29.17 -8.94
CA MET A 8 4.74 -28.76 -7.77
C MET A 8 5.48 -27.76 -6.88
N LEU A 9 6.79 -27.93 -6.70
CA LEU A 9 7.60 -26.98 -5.92
C LEU A 9 7.62 -25.59 -6.58
N LEU A 10 7.80 -25.51 -7.90
CA LEU A 10 7.74 -24.23 -8.61
C LEU A 10 6.34 -23.60 -8.58
N TYR A 11 5.28 -24.41 -8.51
CA TYR A 11 3.91 -23.91 -8.48
C TYR A 11 3.60 -23.10 -7.20
N PHE A 12 4.21 -23.47 -6.07
CA PHE A 12 4.04 -22.77 -4.80
C PHE A 12 5.01 -21.61 -4.57
N LEU A 13 5.94 -21.35 -5.50
CA LEU A 13 6.93 -20.29 -5.38
C LEU A 13 6.31 -18.88 -5.23
N PRO A 14 5.34 -18.46 -6.08
CA PRO A 14 4.78 -17.11 -6.02
C PRO A 14 4.04 -16.84 -4.70
N THR A 15 3.31 -17.85 -4.22
CA THR A 15 2.57 -17.79 -2.95
C THR A 15 3.50 -17.77 -1.74
N LEU A 16 4.65 -18.44 -1.80
CA LEU A 16 5.63 -18.41 -0.71
C LEU A 16 6.32 -17.04 -0.61
N ILE A 17 6.65 -16.43 -1.76
CA ILE A 17 7.30 -15.12 -1.85
C ILE A 17 6.34 -13.99 -1.44
N GLY A 18 5.05 -14.10 -1.82
CA GLY A 18 4.02 -13.09 -1.56
C GLY A 18 3.40 -13.10 -0.15
N ARG A 19 3.71 -14.10 0.71
CA ARG A 19 2.96 -14.33 1.97
C ARG A 19 3.00 -13.17 2.98
N HIS A 20 4.03 -12.34 2.92
CA HIS A 20 4.25 -11.26 3.88
C HIS A 20 3.72 -9.91 3.38
N LYS A 21 3.10 -9.87 2.19
CA LYS A 21 2.56 -8.64 1.61
C LYS A 21 1.08 -8.47 1.95
N ALA A 22 0.62 -7.22 2.03
CA ALA A 22 -0.80 -6.90 2.19
C ALA A 22 -1.68 -7.52 1.08
N ASP A 23 -1.14 -7.63 -0.14
CA ASP A 23 -1.82 -8.21 -1.30
C ASP A 23 -1.68 -9.74 -1.41
N ALA A 24 -1.28 -10.45 -0.35
CA ALA A 24 -1.08 -11.90 -0.35
C ALA A 24 -2.32 -12.67 -0.84
N MET A 25 -3.52 -12.17 -0.52
CA MET A 25 -4.78 -12.80 -0.94
C MET A 25 -5.01 -12.68 -2.46
N GLY A 26 -4.61 -11.56 -3.07
CA GLY A 26 -4.68 -11.38 -4.53
C GLY A 26 -3.69 -12.30 -5.27
N ILE A 27 -2.46 -12.40 -4.77
CA ILE A 27 -1.44 -13.31 -5.30
C ILE A 27 -1.91 -14.77 -5.19
N PHE A 28 -2.55 -15.14 -4.07
CA PHE A 28 -3.10 -16.48 -3.87
C PHE A 28 -4.23 -16.80 -4.86
N ILE A 29 -5.17 -15.87 -5.07
CA ILE A 29 -6.30 -16.06 -6.00
C ILE A 29 -5.79 -16.21 -7.43
N VAL A 30 -4.83 -15.39 -7.86
CA VAL A 30 -4.24 -15.51 -9.21
C VAL A 30 -3.48 -16.81 -9.35
N ASN A 31 -2.70 -17.23 -8.33
CA ASN A 31 -1.98 -18.49 -8.39
C ASN A 31 -2.95 -19.71 -8.38
N LEU A 32 -4.09 -19.63 -7.71
CA LEU A 32 -5.10 -20.70 -7.66
C LEU A 32 -5.88 -20.81 -8.98
N LEU A 33 -6.36 -19.68 -9.51
CA LEU A 33 -7.23 -19.65 -10.69
C LEU A 33 -6.46 -19.70 -12.01
N PHE A 34 -5.26 -19.11 -12.06
CA PHE A 34 -4.47 -18.95 -13.28
C PHE A 34 -3.09 -19.63 -13.21
N GLY A 35 -2.68 -20.20 -12.07
CA GLY A 35 -1.39 -20.89 -11.97
C GLY A 35 -1.25 -22.08 -12.93
N TRP A 36 -2.36 -22.64 -13.42
CA TRP A 36 -2.39 -23.70 -14.42
C TRP A 36 -1.91 -23.23 -15.81
N THR A 37 -1.78 -21.91 -15.99
CA THR A 37 -1.24 -21.27 -17.18
C THR A 37 0.11 -20.66 -16.82
N ILE A 38 1.11 -20.89 -17.66
CA ILE A 38 2.45 -20.30 -17.49
C ILE A 38 2.35 -18.77 -17.34
N ILE A 39 1.43 -18.14 -18.09
CA ILE A 39 1.19 -16.70 -18.05
C ILE A 39 0.68 -16.25 -16.69
N GLY A 40 -0.32 -16.93 -16.13
CA GLY A 40 -0.85 -16.64 -14.80
C GLY A 40 0.16 -16.79 -13.68
N TRP A 41 1.00 -17.81 -13.76
CA TRP A 41 2.10 -18.02 -12.83
C TRP A 41 3.13 -16.88 -12.89
N VAL A 42 3.53 -16.43 -14.09
CA VAL A 42 4.46 -15.30 -14.26
C VAL A 42 3.86 -14.00 -13.72
N ILE A 43 2.57 -13.74 -13.97
CA ILE A 43 1.88 -12.55 -13.42
C ILE A 43 1.86 -12.59 -11.89
N ALA A 44 1.54 -13.74 -11.29
CA ALA A 44 1.57 -13.91 -9.84
C ALA A 44 2.98 -13.67 -9.27
N LEU A 45 4.03 -14.11 -9.97
CA LEU A 45 5.43 -13.90 -9.55
C LEU A 45 5.84 -12.44 -9.66
N ILE A 46 5.49 -11.75 -10.75
CA ILE A 46 5.73 -10.30 -10.89
C ILE A 46 5.02 -9.54 -9.77
N TRP A 47 3.78 -9.92 -9.45
CA TRP A 47 3.01 -9.28 -8.39
C TRP A 47 3.59 -9.58 -7.00
N ALA A 48 4.07 -10.80 -6.78
CA ALA A 48 4.79 -11.18 -5.56
C ALA A 48 6.11 -10.41 -5.40
N CYS A 49 6.80 -10.08 -6.49
CA CYS A 49 8.00 -9.24 -6.47
C CYS A 49 7.69 -7.74 -6.40
N ALA A 50 6.53 -7.28 -6.88
CA ALA A 50 6.16 -5.87 -6.93
C ALA A 50 6.18 -5.22 -5.53
N ALA A 51 6.91 -4.12 -5.36
CA ALA A 51 6.99 -3.42 -4.09
C ALA A 51 5.60 -2.98 -3.63
N GLU A 52 5.35 -3.08 -2.32
CA GLU A 52 4.12 -2.54 -1.74
C GLU A 52 4.03 -1.05 -2.06
N ARG A 53 2.84 -0.60 -2.46
CA ARG A 53 2.60 0.82 -2.67
C ARG A 53 2.72 1.50 -1.31
N TYR A 54 3.87 2.10 -1.07
CA TYR A 54 4.05 3.05 0.02
C TYR A 54 3.10 4.21 -0.25
N VAL A 55 1.95 4.20 0.42
CA VAL A 55 1.12 5.39 0.55
C VAL A 55 1.79 6.21 1.65
N PRO A 56 2.47 7.32 1.34
CA PRO A 56 2.96 8.20 2.39
C PRO A 56 1.73 8.71 3.15
N LEU A 57 1.49 8.15 4.33
CA LEU A 57 0.58 8.77 5.27
C LEU A 57 1.20 10.13 5.61
N ARG A 58 0.69 11.20 4.98
CA ARG A 58 0.95 12.57 5.42
C ARG A 58 0.20 12.77 6.74
N VAL A 59 0.81 12.31 7.83
CA VAL A 59 0.43 12.73 9.17
C VAL A 59 0.82 14.19 9.34
N VAL A 60 -0.11 15.09 9.04
CA VAL A 60 -0.06 16.46 9.54
C VAL A 60 -0.55 16.39 10.99
N PRO A 61 0.29 16.69 11.99
CA PRO A 61 -0.18 16.76 13.36
C PRO A 61 -1.22 17.87 13.44
N VAL A 62 -2.47 17.53 13.76
CA VAL A 62 -3.54 18.50 14.00
C VAL A 62 -3.14 19.50 15.10
N SER A 63 -2.22 19.10 15.99
CA SER A 63 -1.73 19.87 17.13
C SER A 63 -0.74 20.98 16.79
N SER A 64 -0.24 21.10 15.55
CA SER A 64 0.69 22.18 15.20
C SER A 64 -0.04 23.45 14.70
N GLY A 65 -1.37 23.43 14.56
CA GLY A 65 -2.16 24.61 14.22
C GLY A 65 -2.85 25.25 15.41
N ARG A 66 -3.01 26.59 15.38
CA ARG A 66 -3.96 27.30 16.25
C ARG A 66 -5.27 27.50 15.50
N PHE A 67 -6.40 27.34 16.19
CA PHE A 67 -7.70 27.70 15.64
C PHE A 67 -7.91 29.22 15.73
N CYS A 68 -8.37 29.84 14.66
CA CYS A 68 -8.74 31.25 14.68
C CYS A 68 -10.00 31.46 15.55
N CYS A 69 -9.93 32.37 16.53
CA CYS A 69 -11.06 32.66 17.44
C CYS A 69 -12.29 33.27 16.77
N GLN A 70 -12.17 33.80 15.55
CA GLN A 70 -13.28 34.45 14.84
C GLN A 70 -13.99 33.51 13.86
N CYS A 71 -13.23 32.75 13.06
CA CYS A 71 -13.79 31.91 11.98
C CYS A 71 -13.63 30.42 12.22
N GLY A 72 -12.89 29.99 13.25
CA GLY A 72 -12.65 28.58 13.55
C GLY A 72 -11.75 27.86 12.53
N ALA A 73 -11.19 28.56 11.54
CA ALA A 73 -10.26 27.97 10.60
C ALA A 73 -8.94 27.59 11.30
N LEU A 74 -8.37 26.43 10.94
CA LEU A 74 -7.07 25.99 11.42
C LEU A 74 -5.97 26.80 10.72
N SER A 75 -5.16 27.52 11.48
CA SER A 75 -3.98 28.21 10.97
C SER A 75 -2.77 27.27 10.95
N ALA A 76 -1.90 27.42 9.94
CA ALA A 76 -0.68 26.62 9.84
C ALA A 76 0.28 26.92 11.00
N TYR A 77 1.14 25.95 11.34
CA TYR A 77 2.17 26.13 12.36
C TYR A 77 3.05 27.34 12.05
N GLY A 78 3.16 28.27 13.01
CA GLY A 78 3.95 29.49 12.87
C GLY A 78 3.29 30.63 12.09
N ALA A 79 2.04 30.48 11.62
CA ALA A 79 1.32 31.58 10.99
C ALA A 79 0.96 32.65 12.03
N HIS A 80 1.27 33.91 11.70
CA HIS A 80 0.87 35.08 12.49
C HIS A 80 -0.52 35.60 12.10
N PHE A 81 -1.03 35.25 10.92
CA PHE A 81 -2.32 35.68 10.39
C PHE A 81 -3.12 34.49 9.84
N CYS A 82 -4.44 34.55 9.96
CA CYS A 82 -5.39 33.58 9.43
C CYS A 82 -5.52 33.75 7.91
N ALA A 83 -5.32 32.67 7.15
CA ALA A 83 -5.50 32.70 5.69
C ALA A 83 -6.95 32.93 5.24
N ALA A 84 -7.94 32.61 6.08
CA ALA A 84 -9.36 32.74 5.74
C ALA A 84 -9.91 34.15 6.01
N CYS A 85 -9.53 34.77 7.14
CA CYS A 85 -10.10 36.05 7.59
C CYS A 85 -9.09 37.19 7.74
N GLY A 86 -7.79 36.94 7.56
CA GLY A 86 -6.72 37.95 7.61
C GLY A 86 -6.35 38.46 9.01
N ARG A 87 -6.97 37.94 10.07
CA ARG A 87 -6.72 38.35 11.47
C ARG A 87 -5.55 37.61 12.09
N VAL A 88 -4.94 38.17 13.14
CA VAL A 88 -3.92 37.48 13.95
C VAL A 88 -4.48 36.23 14.66
N VAL A 89 -3.70 35.14 14.69
CA VAL A 89 -4.08 33.78 15.18
C VAL A 89 -3.21 33.22 16.30
#